data_AF-W4JYZ8-F1
#
_entry.id   AF-W4JYZ8-F1
#
_cell.length_a   1.000
_cell.length_b   1.000
_cell.length_c   1.000
_cell.angle_alpha   90.00
_cell.angle_beta   90.00
_cell.angle_gamma   90.00
#
_symmetry.space_group_name_H-M   'P 1'
#
loop_
_entity.id
_entity.type
_entity.pdbx_description
1 polymer ?
#
loop_
_entity_poly.entity_id
_entity_poly.type
_entity_poly.pdbx_seq_one_letter_code
_entity_poly.pdbx_strand_id
1 'polypeptide(L)'
;MFSVPQTPQPPSSLNETKPDISELDASRVSQTAVIQAKLNRRLGPEYVSQRPAPGGGPKLTYVEGWKIIGLANEVFGYNGWSSSIVNVTMDFCDICEETKRYSVGVTAMIKVTLRDGTSHEDVGYGTADNLKSKGAALDKAKKEAVTDGMKRALRNFGNLLGLCLYEKSFAQEVVKIKAPPPVSTVVPLHPKS
;
A
#
# COMPACT_ATOMS: atom_id res chain seq x y z
N MET A 1 24.32 63.67 -41.76
CA MET A 1 24.34 62.65 -40.70
C MET A 1 23.18 61.71 -40.94
N PHE A 2 23.43 60.48 -41.39
CA PHE A 2 22.40 59.45 -41.48
C PHE A 2 22.99 58.16 -40.89
N SER A 3 22.45 57.74 -39.75
CA SER A 3 22.83 56.52 -39.05
C SER A 3 22.29 55.30 -39.79
N VAL A 4 23.15 54.31 -39.99
CA VAL A 4 22.78 53.00 -40.53
C VAL A 4 22.06 52.20 -39.43
N PRO A 5 20.92 51.51 -39.71
CA PRO A 5 20.28 50.65 -38.72
C PRO A 5 21.09 49.36 -38.55
N GLN A 6 21.43 49.01 -37.31
CA GLN A 6 21.96 47.68 -36.99
C GLN A 6 20.83 46.65 -36.97
N THR A 7 21.01 45.56 -37.71
CA THR A 7 20.15 44.38 -37.69
C THR A 7 20.31 43.64 -36.35
N PRO A 8 19.22 43.20 -35.69
CA PRO A 8 19.34 42.43 -34.45
C PRO A 8 19.92 41.04 -34.74
N GLN A 9 20.96 40.66 -34.01
CA GLN A 9 21.51 39.30 -34.00
C GLN A 9 20.46 38.33 -33.42
N PRO A 10 20.30 37.12 -33.98
CA PRO A 10 19.41 36.11 -33.39
C PRO A 10 19.96 35.67 -32.02
N PRO A 11 19.09 35.32 -31.06
CA PRO A 11 19.54 34.85 -29.76
C PRO A 11 20.39 33.59 -29.93
N SER A 12 21.54 33.59 -29.27
CA SER A 12 22.43 32.43 -29.16
C SER A 12 21.62 31.22 -28.74
N SER A 13 21.71 30.15 -29.54
CA SER A 13 21.09 28.85 -29.29
C SER A 13 21.25 28.45 -27.84
N LEU A 14 20.14 28.33 -27.11
CA LEU A 14 20.09 27.58 -25.87
C LEU A 14 20.59 26.17 -26.22
N ASN A 15 21.70 25.75 -25.62
CA ASN A 15 22.17 24.38 -25.69
C ASN A 15 21.07 23.48 -25.09
N GLU A 16 20.21 22.95 -25.94
CA GLU A 16 19.36 21.81 -25.59
C GLU A 16 20.28 20.60 -25.49
N THR A 17 20.83 20.39 -24.29
CA THR A 17 21.55 19.17 -23.96
C THR A 17 20.53 18.03 -24.02
N LYS A 18 20.51 17.32 -25.15
CA LYS A 18 19.76 16.07 -25.29
C LYS A 18 20.21 15.14 -24.16
N PRO A 19 19.30 14.62 -23.32
CA PRO A 19 19.69 13.79 -22.19
C PRO A 19 20.44 12.55 -22.70
N ASP A 20 21.62 12.28 -22.13
CA ASP A 20 22.40 11.10 -22.44
C ASP A 20 21.62 9.86 -21.98
N ILE A 21 21.26 9.02 -22.94
CA ILE A 21 20.44 7.82 -22.73
C ILE A 21 21.17 6.83 -21.79
N SER A 22 22.50 6.84 -21.78
CA SER A 22 23.30 5.94 -20.94
C SER A 22 23.27 6.31 -19.45
N GLU A 23 23.23 7.60 -19.11
CA GLU A 23 23.08 8.08 -17.74
C GLU A 23 21.68 7.79 -17.18
N LEU A 24 20.66 7.85 -18.05
CA LEU A 24 19.29 7.46 -17.69
C LEU A 24 19.21 5.98 -17.32
N ASP A 25 19.86 5.08 -18.07
CA ASP A 25 19.87 3.65 -17.77
C ASP A 25 20.61 3.33 -16.47
N ALA A 26 21.77 3.97 -16.22
CA ALA A 26 22.51 3.79 -14.97
C ALA A 26 21.73 4.28 -13.74
N SER A 27 21.04 5.41 -13.85
CA SER A 27 20.21 5.96 -12.76
C SER A 27 19.03 5.04 -12.42
N ARG A 28 18.40 4.43 -13.43
CA ARG A 28 17.32 3.44 -13.25
C ARG A 28 17.81 2.17 -12.58
N VAL A 29 18.97 1.65 -13.00
CA VAL A 29 19.58 0.48 -12.35
C VAL A 29 19.86 0.76 -10.88
N SER A 30 20.42 1.94 -10.56
CA SER A 30 20.66 2.35 -9.18
C SER A 30 19.37 2.45 -8.35
N GLN A 31 18.31 3.04 -8.93
CA GLN A 31 17.01 3.16 -8.26
C GLN A 31 16.37 1.79 -7.98
N THR A 32 16.40 0.87 -8.96
CA THR A 32 15.88 -0.50 -8.80
C THR A 32 16.62 -1.24 -7.68
N ALA A 33 17.94 -1.12 -7.59
CA ALA A 33 18.73 -1.73 -6.52
C ALA A 33 18.35 -1.19 -5.13
N VAL A 34 18.09 0.12 -5.01
CA VAL A 34 17.64 0.74 -3.75
C VAL A 34 16.25 0.23 -3.35
N ILE A 35 15.31 0.16 -4.30
CA ILE A 35 13.96 -0.37 -4.04
C ILE A 35 14.06 -1.85 -3.60
N GLN A 36 14.85 -2.66 -4.30
CA GLN A 36 15.06 -4.06 -3.96
C GLN A 36 15.66 -4.22 -2.54
N ALA A 37 16.64 -3.39 -2.19
CA ALA A 37 17.24 -3.40 -0.85
C ALA A 37 16.22 -3.04 0.24
N LYS A 38 15.30 -2.09 -0.02
CA LYS A 38 14.20 -1.79 0.91
C LYS A 38 13.24 -2.96 1.05
N LEU A 39 12.79 -3.55 -0.07
CA LEU A 39 11.84 -4.67 -0.10
C LEU A 39 12.34 -5.93 0.61
N ASN A 40 13.67 -6.14 0.63
CA ASN A 40 14.31 -7.27 1.32
C ASN A 40 14.27 -7.15 2.86
N ARG A 41 14.08 -5.94 3.41
CA ARG A 41 13.98 -5.73 4.87
C ARG A 41 12.73 -6.42 5.42
N ARG A 42 12.79 -6.84 6.68
CA ARG A 42 11.63 -7.40 7.40
C ARG A 42 10.96 -6.33 8.25
N LEU A 43 9.68 -6.51 8.55
CA LEU A 43 8.90 -5.58 9.37
C LEU A 43 9.44 -5.52 10.82
N GLY A 44 9.57 -4.32 11.37
CA GLY A 44 9.80 -4.14 12.81
C GLY A 44 8.54 -4.45 13.64
N PRO A 45 8.68 -4.71 14.97
CA PRO A 45 7.55 -4.97 15.87
C PRO A 45 6.51 -3.83 15.88
N GLU A 46 6.92 -2.59 15.64
CA GLU A 46 6.06 -1.41 15.57
C GLU A 46 5.04 -1.46 14.43
N TYR A 47 5.30 -2.26 13.39
CA TYR A 47 4.38 -2.45 12.27
C TYR A 47 3.41 -3.62 12.47
N VAL A 48 3.71 -4.51 13.42
CA VAL A 48 3.02 -5.77 13.59
C VAL A 48 1.90 -5.65 14.62
N SER A 49 0.79 -6.35 14.39
CA SER A 49 -0.36 -6.42 15.27
C SER A 49 -0.87 -7.85 15.37
N GLN A 50 -1.58 -8.17 16.45
CA GLN A 50 -2.15 -9.50 16.66
C GLN A 50 -3.66 -9.41 16.88
N ARG A 51 -4.39 -10.36 16.31
CA ARG A 51 -5.81 -10.58 16.60
C ARG A 51 -6.06 -12.03 17.04
N PRO A 52 -7.09 -12.31 17.85
CA PRO A 52 -7.49 -13.69 18.12
C PRO A 52 -7.79 -14.43 16.80
N ALA A 53 -7.40 -15.71 16.71
CA ALA A 53 -7.86 -16.54 15.61
C ALA A 53 -9.32 -16.94 15.80
N PRO A 54 -10.09 -17.12 14.71
CA PRO A 54 -11.37 -17.81 14.77
C PRO A 54 -11.21 -19.17 15.46
N GLY A 55 -12.14 -19.53 16.34
CA GLY A 55 -12.14 -20.84 17.02
C GLY A 55 -11.13 -21.01 18.16
N GLY A 56 -10.52 -19.93 18.67
CA GLY A 56 -9.64 -20.00 19.84
C GLY A 56 -8.22 -20.50 19.57
N GLY A 57 -7.82 -20.58 18.30
CA GLY A 57 -6.45 -20.93 17.91
C GLY A 57 -5.42 -19.84 18.25
N PRO A 58 -4.14 -20.08 17.88
CA PRO A 58 -3.06 -19.10 18.07
C PRO A 58 -3.41 -17.76 17.44
N LYS A 59 -3.05 -16.65 18.10
CA LYS A 59 -3.28 -15.30 17.56
C LYS A 59 -2.71 -15.15 16.15
N LEU A 60 -3.46 -14.51 15.27
CA LEU A 60 -3.03 -14.20 13.92
C LEU A 60 -2.23 -12.90 13.92
N THR A 61 -1.00 -12.97 13.44
CA THR A 61 -0.12 -11.82 13.24
C THR A 61 -0.42 -11.17 11.90
N TYR A 62 -0.62 -9.85 11.89
CA TYR A 62 -0.93 -9.10 10.69
C TYR A 62 -0.35 -7.67 10.77
N VAL A 63 -0.40 -6.97 9.64
CA VAL A 63 -0.08 -5.55 9.53
C VAL A 63 -1.34 -4.78 9.15
N GLU A 64 -1.54 -3.63 9.78
CA GLU A 64 -2.69 -2.77 9.54
C GLU A 64 -2.63 -2.12 8.15
N GLY A 65 -3.79 -1.88 7.54
CA GLY A 65 -3.86 -1.35 6.17
C GLY A 65 -3.13 -0.02 5.99
N TRP A 66 -3.32 0.92 6.92
CA TRP A 66 -2.69 2.25 6.85
C TRP A 66 -1.16 2.17 6.92
N LYS A 67 -0.61 1.23 7.70
CA LYS A 67 0.85 1.02 7.79
C LYS A 67 1.43 0.50 6.48
N ILE A 68 0.74 -0.43 5.82
CA ILE A 68 1.16 -0.95 4.51
C ILE A 68 1.07 0.13 3.42
N ILE A 69 0.05 0.98 3.44
CA ILE A 69 -0.03 2.14 2.54
C ILE A 69 1.17 3.08 2.78
N GLY A 70 1.50 3.37 4.04
CA GLY A 70 2.66 4.18 4.41
C GLY A 70 3.98 3.59 3.90
N LEU A 71 4.19 2.29 4.11
CA LEU A 71 5.37 1.58 3.62
C LEU A 71 5.44 1.56 2.08
N ALA A 72 4.32 1.34 1.39
CA ALA A 72 4.29 1.41 -0.08
C ALA A 72 4.66 2.80 -0.59
N ASN A 73 4.17 3.86 0.06
CA ASN A 73 4.55 5.24 -0.25
C ASN A 73 6.04 5.53 0.03
N GLU A 74 6.64 4.93 1.08
CA GLU A 74 8.07 5.08 1.37
C GLU A 74 8.97 4.32 0.38
N VAL A 75 8.52 3.14 -0.08
CA VAL A 75 9.28 2.29 -0.99
C VAL A 75 9.17 2.79 -2.42
N PHE A 76 7.96 3.01 -2.92
CA PHE A 76 7.70 3.34 -4.32
C PHE A 76 7.51 4.84 -4.57
N GLY A 77 7.23 5.63 -3.53
CA GLY A 77 6.75 7.01 -3.67
C GLY A 77 5.24 7.07 -3.87
N TYR A 78 4.60 8.18 -3.48
CA TYR A 78 3.14 8.36 -3.57
C TYR A 78 2.57 8.19 -4.99
N ASN A 79 3.40 8.41 -6.02
CA ASN A 79 3.08 8.25 -7.44
C ASN A 79 3.86 7.10 -8.10
N GLY A 80 4.44 6.19 -7.31
CA GLY A 80 5.16 5.02 -7.81
C GLY A 80 4.32 3.75 -7.85
N TRP A 81 3.15 3.77 -7.21
CA TRP A 81 2.22 2.65 -7.17
C TRP A 81 0.77 3.14 -7.22
N SER A 82 -0.12 2.25 -7.62
CA SER A 82 -1.58 2.44 -7.60
C SER A 82 -2.26 1.15 -7.22
N SER A 83 -3.48 1.25 -6.71
CA SER A 83 -4.36 0.11 -6.43
C SER A 83 -5.67 0.31 -7.16
N SER A 84 -6.19 -0.75 -7.78
CA SER A 84 -7.46 -0.75 -8.50
C SER A 84 -8.28 -1.97 -8.12
N ILE A 85 -9.59 -1.76 -8.04
CA ILE A 85 -10.56 -2.82 -7.83
C ILE A 85 -10.84 -3.46 -9.19
N VAL A 86 -10.51 -4.74 -9.34
CA VAL A 86 -10.80 -5.52 -10.55
C VAL A 86 -12.23 -6.05 -10.49
N ASN A 87 -12.61 -6.61 -9.35
CA ASN A 87 -13.96 -7.13 -9.12
C ASN A 87 -14.32 -7.10 -7.62
N VAL A 88 -15.61 -6.97 -7.31
CA VAL A 88 -16.16 -7.17 -5.95
C VAL A 88 -17.42 -8.01 -6.06
N THR A 89 -17.40 -9.18 -5.43
CA THR A 89 -18.51 -10.12 -5.39
C THR A 89 -19.05 -10.21 -3.97
N MET A 90 -20.37 -10.11 -3.82
CA MET A 90 -21.04 -10.47 -2.58
C MET A 90 -21.34 -11.97 -2.64
N ASP A 91 -20.60 -12.76 -1.87
CA ASP A 91 -20.70 -14.22 -1.93
C ASP A 91 -21.94 -14.72 -1.22
N PHE A 92 -22.30 -14.06 -0.10
CA PHE A 92 -23.56 -14.27 0.59
C PHE A 92 -24.01 -13.02 1.36
N CYS A 93 -25.31 -12.95 1.62
CA CYS A 93 -25.92 -11.94 2.48
C CYS A 93 -27.16 -12.53 3.13
N ASP A 94 -26.96 -13.19 4.26
CA ASP A 94 -27.98 -13.94 4.95
C ASP A 94 -28.58 -13.12 6.10
N ILE A 95 -29.83 -13.44 6.44
CA ILE A 95 -30.52 -12.90 7.60
C ILE A 95 -30.96 -14.05 8.51
N CYS A 96 -30.65 -13.95 9.79
CA CYS A 96 -31.22 -14.84 10.80
C CYS A 96 -32.67 -14.39 11.07
N GLU A 97 -33.65 -15.23 10.73
CA GLU A 97 -35.08 -14.88 10.83
C GLU A 97 -35.52 -14.56 12.26
N GLU A 98 -34.94 -15.22 13.26
CA GLU A 98 -35.27 -15.05 14.68
C GLU A 98 -34.72 -13.74 15.24
N THR A 99 -33.45 -13.43 14.94
CA THR A 99 -32.77 -12.26 15.49
C THR A 99 -32.87 -11.02 14.59
N LYS A 100 -33.28 -11.20 13.33
CA LYS A 100 -33.26 -10.21 12.25
C LYS A 100 -31.88 -9.57 12.04
N ARG A 101 -30.82 -10.37 12.21
CA ARG A 101 -29.42 -9.92 12.07
C ARG A 101 -28.79 -10.49 10.82
N TYR A 102 -27.94 -9.68 10.19
CA TYR A 102 -27.31 -9.93 8.91
C TYR A 102 -25.91 -10.51 9.09
N SER A 103 -25.60 -11.50 8.26
CA SER A 103 -24.25 -12.02 8.05
C SER A 103 -23.91 -11.90 6.57
N VAL A 104 -22.75 -11.31 6.26
CA VAL A 104 -22.33 -10.99 4.89
C VAL A 104 -20.91 -11.45 4.65
N GLY A 105 -20.66 -12.05 3.49
CA GLY A 105 -19.34 -12.35 2.95
C GLY A 105 -19.12 -11.64 1.62
N VAL A 106 -17.95 -11.02 1.46
CA VAL A 106 -17.56 -10.30 0.26
C VAL A 106 -16.15 -10.68 -0.15
N THR A 107 -15.99 -11.03 -1.42
CA THR A 107 -14.72 -11.22 -2.10
C THR A 107 -14.38 -9.98 -2.93
N ALA A 108 -13.14 -9.51 -2.87
CA ALA A 108 -12.64 -8.44 -3.73
C ALA A 108 -11.34 -8.88 -4.42
N MET A 109 -11.28 -8.76 -5.75
CA MET A 109 -10.05 -8.92 -6.53
C MET A 109 -9.40 -7.55 -6.71
N ILE A 110 -8.17 -7.41 -6.23
CA ILE A 110 -7.43 -6.14 -6.24
C ILE A 110 -6.16 -6.29 -7.04
N LYS A 111 -5.89 -5.30 -7.91
CA LYS A 111 -4.65 -5.19 -8.67
C LYS A 111 -3.83 -4.01 -8.16
N VAL A 112 -2.59 -4.27 -7.80
CA VAL A 112 -1.59 -3.25 -7.48
C VAL A 112 -0.60 -3.14 -8.64
N THR A 113 -0.41 -1.92 -9.16
CA THR A 113 0.44 -1.65 -10.33
C THR A 113 1.48 -0.59 -9.98
N LEU A 114 2.75 -0.89 -10.26
CA LEU A 114 3.87 0.05 -10.14
C LEU A 114 3.99 0.92 -11.40
N ARG A 115 4.73 2.03 -11.29
CA ARG A 115 4.94 2.98 -12.40
C ARG A 115 5.50 2.33 -13.67
N ASP A 116 6.35 1.31 -13.52
CA ASP A 116 6.98 0.61 -14.64
C ASP A 116 6.05 -0.42 -15.32
N GLY A 117 4.81 -0.56 -14.83
CA GLY A 117 3.82 -1.51 -15.34
C GLY A 117 3.82 -2.86 -14.63
N THR A 118 4.80 -3.14 -13.75
CA THR A 118 4.81 -4.35 -12.93
C THR A 118 3.56 -4.39 -12.05
N SER A 119 2.85 -5.52 -12.03
CA SER A 119 1.62 -5.62 -11.25
C SER A 119 1.43 -6.99 -10.62
N HIS A 120 0.75 -7.00 -9.48
CA HIS A 120 0.30 -8.21 -8.81
C HIS A 120 -1.18 -8.09 -8.47
N GLU A 121 -1.89 -9.21 -8.63
CA GLU A 121 -3.31 -9.35 -8.33
C GLU A 121 -3.48 -10.39 -7.23
N ASP A 122 -4.35 -10.11 -6.27
CA ASP A 122 -4.72 -11.07 -5.23
C ASP A 122 -6.17 -10.83 -4.79
N VAL A 123 -6.71 -11.83 -4.10
CA VAL A 123 -8.08 -11.86 -3.62
C VAL A 123 -8.10 -11.50 -2.14
N GLY A 124 -8.89 -10.50 -1.77
CA GLY A 124 -9.22 -10.19 -0.39
C GLY A 124 -10.60 -10.69 0.00
N TYR A 125 -10.78 -10.96 1.29
CA TYR A 125 -12.06 -11.38 1.85
C TYR A 125 -12.46 -10.52 3.04
N GLY A 126 -13.73 -10.16 3.11
CA GLY A 126 -14.30 -9.39 4.21
C GLY A 126 -15.61 -9.99 4.67
N THR A 127 -15.79 -10.07 5.98
CA THR A 127 -17.02 -10.57 6.58
C THR A 127 -17.63 -9.58 7.54
N ALA A 128 -18.93 -9.65 7.72
CA ALA A 128 -19.63 -8.95 8.78
C ALA A 128 -20.71 -9.87 9.33
N ASP A 129 -20.49 -10.39 10.53
CA ASP A 129 -21.39 -11.33 11.16
C ASP A 129 -22.28 -10.64 12.18
N ASN A 130 -23.54 -11.07 12.23
CA ASN A 130 -24.47 -10.71 13.29
C ASN A 130 -24.71 -9.20 13.45
N LEU A 131 -24.82 -8.42 12.35
CA LEU A 131 -25.11 -6.98 12.42
C LEU A 131 -26.60 -6.68 12.27
N LYS A 132 -27.09 -5.66 12.96
CA LYS A 132 -28.52 -5.27 12.93
C LYS A 132 -28.97 -4.64 11.61
N SER A 133 -28.05 -4.03 10.87
CA SER A 133 -28.34 -3.31 9.62
C SER A 133 -27.61 -3.96 8.45
N LYS A 134 -28.35 -4.27 7.37
CA LYS A 134 -27.80 -4.76 6.11
C LYS A 134 -26.75 -3.80 5.53
N GLY A 135 -27.03 -2.50 5.58
CA GLY A 135 -26.11 -1.46 5.10
C GLY A 135 -24.79 -1.47 5.87
N ALA A 136 -24.84 -1.58 7.20
CA ALA A 136 -23.63 -1.66 8.03
C ALA A 136 -22.83 -2.95 7.78
N ALA A 137 -23.52 -4.08 7.56
CA ALA A 137 -22.87 -5.35 7.22
C ALA A 137 -22.13 -5.27 5.89
N LEU A 138 -22.79 -4.74 4.87
CA LEU A 138 -22.20 -4.53 3.55
C LEU A 138 -21.03 -3.54 3.59
N ASP A 139 -21.16 -2.43 4.31
CA ASP A 139 -20.10 -1.43 4.45
C ASP A 139 -18.84 -2.03 5.07
N LYS A 140 -18.98 -2.74 6.20
CA LYS A 140 -17.86 -3.42 6.87
C LYS A 140 -17.22 -4.47 5.96
N ALA A 141 -18.02 -5.40 5.41
CA ALA A 141 -17.49 -6.52 4.63
C ALA A 141 -16.78 -6.02 3.35
N LYS A 142 -17.35 -5.03 2.64
CA LYS A 142 -16.70 -4.46 1.44
C LYS A 142 -15.40 -3.75 1.76
N LYS A 143 -15.37 -2.91 2.80
CA LYS A 143 -14.15 -2.19 3.23
C LYS A 143 -13.04 -3.16 3.63
N GLU A 144 -13.41 -4.21 4.37
CA GLU A 144 -12.48 -5.24 4.81
C GLU A 144 -11.93 -6.03 3.61
N ALA A 145 -12.79 -6.48 2.69
CA ALA A 145 -12.38 -7.24 1.50
C ALA A 145 -11.40 -6.46 0.61
N VAL A 146 -11.70 -5.18 0.32
CA VAL A 146 -10.82 -4.34 -0.50
C VAL A 146 -9.48 -4.08 0.19
N THR A 147 -9.50 -3.82 1.50
CA THR A 147 -8.27 -3.59 2.26
C THR A 147 -7.41 -4.85 2.34
N ASP A 148 -8.04 -6.01 2.56
CA ASP A 148 -7.34 -7.30 2.60
C ASP A 148 -6.70 -7.63 1.24
N GLY A 149 -7.45 -7.47 0.15
CA GLY A 149 -6.95 -7.73 -1.20
C GLY A 149 -5.76 -6.86 -1.56
N MET A 150 -5.81 -5.56 -1.21
CA MET A 150 -4.68 -4.65 -1.42
C MET A 150 -3.44 -5.07 -0.61
N LYS A 151 -3.58 -5.42 0.67
CA LYS A 151 -2.46 -5.90 1.48
C LYS A 151 -1.85 -7.18 0.91
N ARG A 152 -2.70 -8.09 0.43
CA ARG A 152 -2.29 -9.36 -0.16
C ARG A 152 -1.61 -9.19 -1.51
N ALA A 153 -2.07 -8.26 -2.35
CA ALA A 153 -1.39 -7.91 -3.58
C ALA A 153 -0.01 -7.28 -3.30
N LEU A 154 0.07 -6.34 -2.34
CA LEU A 154 1.32 -5.66 -1.97
C LEU A 154 2.39 -6.61 -1.43
N ARG A 155 2.02 -7.66 -0.71
CA ARG A 155 3.00 -8.62 -0.15
C ARG A 155 3.87 -9.29 -1.23
N ASN A 156 3.35 -9.44 -2.45
CA ASN A 156 4.08 -10.12 -3.53
C ASN A 156 5.34 -9.34 -3.97
N PHE A 157 5.44 -8.05 -3.64
CA PHE A 157 6.62 -7.26 -3.93
C PHE A 157 7.77 -7.47 -2.93
N GLY A 158 7.53 -7.97 -1.70
CA GLY A 158 8.63 -8.29 -0.79
C GLY A 158 8.31 -8.33 0.71
N ASN A 159 9.34 -8.65 1.49
CA ASN A 159 9.27 -8.82 2.94
C ASN A 159 8.72 -7.59 3.66
N LEU A 160 9.21 -6.40 3.28
CA LEU A 160 8.81 -5.15 3.92
C LEU A 160 7.32 -4.86 3.74
N LEU A 161 6.69 -5.38 2.69
CA LEU A 161 5.27 -5.21 2.40
C LEU A 161 4.41 -6.38 2.93
N GLY A 162 4.94 -7.15 3.88
CA GLY A 162 4.19 -8.13 4.65
C GLY A 162 4.44 -9.59 4.28
N LEU A 163 5.30 -9.88 3.29
CA LEU A 163 5.65 -11.27 2.95
C LEU A 163 6.29 -12.01 4.13
N CYS A 164 7.11 -11.33 4.93
CA CYS A 164 7.80 -11.95 6.07
C CYS A 164 6.85 -12.49 7.14
N LEU A 165 5.60 -12.00 7.23
CA LEU A 165 4.61 -12.48 8.21
C LEU A 165 4.08 -13.89 7.90
N TYR A 166 4.32 -14.40 6.69
CA TYR A 166 3.99 -15.79 6.33
C TYR A 166 5.05 -16.79 6.81
N GLU A 167 6.23 -16.31 7.18
CA GLU A 167 7.25 -17.13 7.82
C GLU A 167 6.90 -17.30 9.30
N LYS A 168 6.52 -18.52 9.70
CA LYS A 168 6.01 -18.82 11.05
C LYS A 168 7.02 -18.46 12.15
N SER A 169 8.30 -18.75 11.95
CA SER A 169 9.40 -18.40 12.88
C SER A 169 9.44 -16.90 13.11
N PHE A 170 9.52 -16.13 12.02
CA PHE A 170 9.54 -14.67 12.09
C PHE A 170 8.32 -14.09 12.79
N ALA A 171 7.11 -14.54 12.43
CA ALA A 171 5.87 -14.05 13.02
C ALA A 171 5.77 -14.31 14.53
N GLN A 172 6.42 -15.36 15.04
CA GLN A 172 6.50 -15.68 16.47
C GLN A 172 7.60 -14.90 17.20
N GLU A 173 8.70 -14.58 16.53
CA GLU A 173 9.82 -13.85 17.10
C GLU A 173 9.57 -12.35 17.18
N VAL A 174 9.05 -11.76 16.10
CA VAL A 174 8.86 -10.30 15.99
C VAL A 174 7.93 -9.77 17.09
N VAL A 175 6.94 -10.56 17.51
CA VAL A 175 5.98 -10.17 18.57
C VAL A 175 6.56 -10.25 19.99
N LYS A 176 7.72 -10.88 20.18
CA LYS A 176 8.44 -10.93 21.46
C LYS A 176 9.33 -9.71 21.67
N ILE A 177 9.63 -8.97 20.60
CA ILE A 177 10.45 -7.76 20.64
C ILE A 177 9.57 -6.61 21.14
N LYS A 178 10.01 -5.90 22.19
CA LYS A 178 9.31 -4.70 22.66
C LYS A 178 9.43 -3.60 21.61
N ALA A 179 8.30 -3.17 21.05
CA ALA A 179 8.27 -1.99 20.21
C ALA A 179 8.65 -0.75 21.04
N PRO A 180 9.49 0.16 20.50
CA PRO A 180 9.71 1.45 21.13
C PRO A 180 8.39 2.25 21.21
N PRO A 181 8.24 3.15 22.20
CA PRO A 181 7.05 3.97 22.32
C PRO A 181 6.80 4.78 21.02
N PRO A 182 5.54 5.01 20.63
CA PRO A 182 5.22 5.71 19.40
C PRO A 182 5.81 7.12 19.42
N VAL A 183 6.72 7.41 18.48
CA VAL A 183 7.29 8.74 18.30
C VAL A 183 6.20 9.63 17.72
N SER A 184 5.66 10.53 18.54
CA SER A 184 4.68 11.53 18.09
C SER A 184 5.40 12.65 17.34
N THR A 185 5.62 12.50 16.05
CA THR A 185 6.01 13.62 15.17
C THR A 185 4.76 14.43 14.82
N VAL A 186 4.24 15.17 15.80
CA VAL A 186 3.24 16.21 15.50
C VAL A 186 3.99 17.36 14.82
N VAL A 187 4.03 17.35 13.49
CA VAL A 187 4.35 18.56 12.74
C VAL A 187 3.10 19.44 12.79
N PRO A 188 3.12 20.64 13.40
CA PRO A 188 1.96 21.51 13.44
C PRO A 188 1.57 21.90 12.01
N LEU A 189 0.36 21.56 11.59
CA LEU A 189 -0.16 21.84 10.24
C LEU A 189 -0.56 23.31 10.03
N HIS A 190 -0.28 24.22 10.96
CA HIS A 190 -0.63 25.63 10.83
C HIS A 190 0.49 26.52 11.38
N PRO A 191 1.03 27.47 10.59
CA PRO A 191 1.67 28.64 11.18
C PRO A 191 0.58 29.40 11.94
N LYS A 192 0.87 29.76 13.20
CA LYS A 192 -0.01 30.66 13.97
C LYS A 192 -0.13 31.96 13.17
N SER A 193 -1.36 32.30 12.79
CA SER A 193 -1.74 33.60 12.23
C SER A 193 -1.45 34.72 13.22
#